data_AF-A0A7Y6M086-F1
#
_entry.id   AF-A0A7Y6M086-F1
#
_cell.length_a   1.000
_cell.length_b   1.000
_cell.length_c   1.000
_cell.angle_alpha   90.00
_cell.angle_beta   90.00
_cell.angle_gamma   90.00
#
_symmetry.space_group_name_H-M   'P 1'
#
loop_
_entity.id
_entity.type
_entity.pdbx_description
1 polymer ?
#
loop_
_entity_poly.entity_id
_entity_poly.type
_entity_poly.pdbx_seq_one_letter_code
_entity_poly.pdbx_strand_id
1 'polypeptide(L)'
;MSRYRLTPTPAQEQALAEHCGHARYVWNLACEQHALWRPGRKSAPGFAEQCRQLTEARAESEWLRAGSIIVQQQALKDFAQALANFFGGTHRRPTWRKRAQGEGFRIVAVKAGDVRRLSGNVGAVKVPKIGWVRFRWSRTVIDGVKSYRITRDRAGRWHVAFAAIPEPIPAPDTGEVVGVDRGVAVSAALSTGEMLNAPGLRDPEKVRLLRLLRKLARAKRGSNRRGKVKQAIAKLKARETHRRKDWVEKTSTDPARRFDMIAVEDLKIRNMTTSAKGTIEAPGRNVRQKAGLNRSIMAAAWGRLVQRLEHKAPGRIAKVNAAFTSQRCSACGIVDAKSRESQADFRCRSCGYACNADVNAARNIELAAGHAVSAREGPRVAGPMHREPQRDLLLVG
;
A
#
# COMPACT_ATOMS: atom_id res chain seq x y z
N MET A 1 -1.12 -0.90 -9.65
CA MET A 1 0.17 -1.20 -10.30
C MET A 1 0.50 -2.67 -10.16
N SER A 2 0.68 -3.35 -11.29
CA SER A 2 1.09 -4.75 -11.33
C SER A 2 2.59 -4.85 -11.03
N ARG A 3 2.93 -5.67 -10.04
CA ARG A 3 4.32 -5.93 -9.60
C ARG A 3 4.71 -7.35 -9.97
N TYR A 4 5.86 -7.51 -10.61
CA TYR A 4 6.39 -8.76 -11.15
C TYR A 4 7.70 -9.12 -10.46
N ARG A 5 7.98 -10.42 -10.31
CA ARG A 5 9.21 -10.91 -9.69
C ARG A 5 10.34 -10.85 -10.71
N LEU A 6 11.41 -10.09 -10.43
CA LEU A 6 12.64 -10.13 -11.23
C LEU A 6 13.45 -11.38 -10.86
N THR A 7 14.14 -11.93 -11.85
CA THR A 7 15.06 -13.07 -11.77
C THR A 7 16.42 -12.66 -12.36
N PRO A 8 17.12 -11.70 -11.73
CA PRO A 8 18.45 -11.27 -12.15
C PRO A 8 19.50 -12.37 -11.91
N THR A 9 20.57 -12.38 -12.70
CA THR A 9 21.79 -13.16 -12.40
C THR A 9 22.55 -12.55 -11.21
N PRO A 10 23.48 -13.26 -10.55
CA PRO A 10 24.26 -12.68 -9.45
C PRO A 10 24.99 -11.38 -9.81
N ALA A 11 25.58 -11.30 -11.00
CA ALA A 11 26.22 -10.08 -11.51
C ALA A 11 25.19 -8.93 -11.68
N GLN A 12 24.01 -9.24 -12.22
CA GLN A 12 22.92 -8.26 -12.32
C GLN A 12 22.42 -7.83 -10.94
N GLU A 13 22.33 -8.71 -9.94
CA GLU A 13 21.93 -8.33 -8.58
C GLU A 13 22.88 -7.33 -7.95
N GLN A 14 24.19 -7.52 -8.15
CA GLN A 14 25.21 -6.58 -7.69
C GLN A 14 25.05 -5.23 -8.38
N ALA A 15 24.93 -5.21 -9.71
CA ALA A 15 24.75 -3.98 -10.47
C ALA A 15 23.43 -3.24 -10.12
N LEU A 16 22.34 -3.97 -9.90
CA LEU A 16 21.06 -3.40 -9.45
C LEU A 16 21.19 -2.80 -8.04
N ALA A 17 21.90 -3.46 -7.14
CA ALA A 17 22.19 -2.93 -5.81
C ALA A 17 23.04 -1.65 -5.88
N GLU A 18 23.96 -1.58 -6.85
CA GLU A 18 24.79 -0.41 -7.11
C GLU A 18 23.97 0.77 -7.63
N HIS A 19 23.03 0.54 -8.56
CA HIS A 19 22.07 1.58 -8.99
C HIS A 19 21.24 2.13 -7.83
N CYS A 20 20.81 1.27 -6.89
CA CYS A 20 20.19 1.74 -5.66
C CYS A 20 21.15 2.58 -4.80
N GLY A 21 22.44 2.24 -4.79
CA GLY A 21 23.52 2.99 -4.16
C GLY A 21 23.64 4.41 -4.73
N HIS A 22 23.77 4.54 -6.05
CA HIS A 22 23.80 5.81 -6.75
C HIS A 22 22.55 6.66 -6.45
N ALA A 23 21.36 6.09 -6.60
CA ALA A 23 20.10 6.81 -6.34
C ALA A 23 19.98 7.28 -4.87
N ARG A 24 20.43 6.46 -3.92
CA ARG A 24 20.46 6.81 -2.49
C ARG A 24 21.44 7.95 -2.22
N TYR A 25 22.64 7.87 -2.78
CA TYR A 25 23.67 8.90 -2.60
C TYR A 25 23.18 10.24 -3.13
N VAL A 26 22.70 10.29 -4.37
CA VAL A 26 22.20 11.52 -5.00
C VAL A 26 20.99 12.12 -4.27
N TRP A 27 20.06 11.29 -3.79
CA TRP A 27 18.98 11.77 -2.92
C TRP A 27 19.51 12.39 -1.62
N ASN A 28 20.50 11.75 -0.99
CA ASN A 28 21.04 12.21 0.28
C ASN A 28 21.84 13.51 0.13
N LEU A 29 22.57 13.67 -0.97
CA LEU A 29 23.22 14.94 -1.32
C LEU A 29 22.19 16.07 -1.45
N ALA A 30 21.05 15.80 -2.11
CA ALA A 30 19.96 16.77 -2.19
C ALA A 30 19.34 17.08 -0.80
N CYS A 31 19.21 16.08 0.08
CA CYS A 31 18.82 16.30 1.48
C CYS A 31 19.80 17.23 2.23
N GLU A 32 21.10 17.03 2.03
CA GLU A 32 22.17 17.82 2.65
C GLU A 32 22.16 19.26 2.17
N GLN A 33 22.10 19.49 0.86
CA GLN A 33 21.98 20.83 0.27
C GLN A 33 20.80 21.62 0.86
N HIS A 34 19.65 20.96 1.01
CA HIS A 34 18.46 21.57 1.60
C HIS A 34 18.53 21.75 3.13
N ALA A 35 19.40 21.01 3.82
CA ALA A 35 19.63 21.17 5.26
C ALA A 35 20.60 22.33 5.54
N LEU A 36 21.50 22.64 4.61
CA LEU A 36 22.46 23.74 4.70
C LEU A 36 21.84 25.11 4.39
N TRP A 37 20.63 25.16 3.84
CA TRP A 37 19.90 26.40 3.60
C TRP A 37 19.55 27.11 4.92
N ARG A 38 19.76 28.43 4.96
CA ARG A 38 19.40 29.31 6.08
C ARG A 38 18.80 30.62 5.55
N PRO A 39 17.91 31.30 6.32
CA PRO A 39 17.45 32.64 5.99
C PRO A 39 18.65 33.58 5.73
N GLY A 40 18.58 34.38 4.66
CA GLY A 40 19.67 35.28 4.23
C GLY A 40 20.70 34.66 3.27
N ARG A 41 20.63 33.35 2.99
CA ARG A 41 21.42 32.71 1.91
C ARG A 41 20.57 32.49 0.65
N LYS A 42 21.25 32.33 -0.50
CA LYS A 42 20.62 31.85 -1.74
C LYS A 42 19.83 30.57 -1.45
N SER A 43 18.64 30.47 -2.03
CA SER A 43 17.76 29.30 -1.92
C SER A 43 18.50 28.00 -2.22
N ALA A 44 18.09 26.91 -1.55
CA ALA A 44 18.59 25.58 -1.90
C ALA A 44 18.36 25.32 -3.40
N PRO A 45 19.29 24.61 -4.07
CA PRO A 45 19.22 24.40 -5.51
C PRO A 45 17.94 23.63 -5.88
N GLY A 46 17.21 24.14 -6.87
CA GLY A 46 16.07 23.45 -7.46
C GLY A 46 16.50 22.27 -8.34
N PHE A 47 15.54 21.52 -8.86
CA PHE A 47 15.79 20.29 -9.63
C PHE A 47 16.76 20.50 -10.82
N ALA A 48 16.57 21.55 -11.62
CA ALA A 48 17.42 21.81 -12.79
C ALA A 48 18.88 22.07 -12.39
N GLU A 49 19.08 22.88 -11.34
CA GLU A 49 20.41 23.19 -10.81
C GLU A 49 21.07 21.95 -10.20
N GLN A 50 20.31 21.12 -9.46
CA GLN A 50 20.82 19.84 -8.95
C GLN A 50 21.22 18.88 -10.07
N CYS A 51 20.51 18.89 -11.21
CA CYS A 51 20.90 18.11 -12.38
C CYS A 51 22.21 18.61 -13.02
N ARG A 52 22.45 19.93 -13.05
CA ARG A 52 23.72 20.51 -13.51
C ARG A 52 24.88 20.10 -12.60
N GLN A 53 24.73 20.27 -11.30
CA GLN A 53 25.71 19.87 -10.29
C GLN A 53 25.97 18.35 -10.30
N LEU A 54 24.96 17.52 -10.58
CA LEU A 54 25.14 16.08 -10.76
C LEU A 54 26.02 15.77 -11.98
N THR A 55 25.92 16.54 -13.06
CA THR A 55 26.79 16.37 -14.24
C THR A 55 28.25 16.68 -13.88
N GLU A 56 28.48 17.77 -13.16
CA GLU A 56 29.81 18.15 -12.65
C GLU A 56 30.36 17.05 -11.71
N ALA A 57 29.58 16.61 -10.72
CA ALA A 57 29.97 15.54 -9.80
C ALA A 57 30.28 14.20 -10.51
N ARG A 58 29.59 13.89 -11.62
CA ARG A 58 29.89 12.71 -12.45
C ARG A 58 31.17 12.87 -13.28
N ALA A 59 31.54 14.10 -13.61
CA ALA A 59 32.81 14.38 -14.28
C ALA A 59 33.99 14.14 -13.34
N GLU A 60 33.82 14.33 -12.04
CA GLU A 60 34.88 14.12 -11.04
C GLU A 60 34.87 12.73 -10.39
N SER A 61 33.69 12.09 -10.28
CA SER A 61 33.55 10.78 -9.62
C SER A 61 33.34 9.64 -10.61
N GLU A 62 34.34 8.76 -10.72
CA GLU A 62 34.25 7.53 -11.52
C GLU A 62 33.06 6.65 -11.10
N TRP A 63 32.81 6.54 -9.78
CA TRP A 63 31.70 5.77 -9.23
C TRP A 63 30.35 6.30 -9.71
N LEU A 64 30.12 7.62 -9.64
CA LEU A 64 28.89 8.23 -10.16
C LEU A 64 28.79 8.12 -11.68
N ARG A 65 29.91 8.23 -12.40
CA ARG A 65 29.97 8.11 -13.86
C ARG A 65 29.59 6.72 -14.35
N ALA A 66 30.01 5.68 -13.64
CA ALA A 66 29.65 4.29 -13.92
C ALA A 66 28.13 4.05 -13.80
N GLY A 67 27.46 4.79 -12.92
CA GLY A 67 26.01 4.76 -12.73
C GLY A 67 25.18 5.33 -13.88
N SER A 68 23.92 4.91 -13.96
CA SER A 68 22.96 5.46 -14.93
C SER A 68 22.53 6.88 -14.57
N ILE A 69 22.71 7.83 -15.50
CA ILE A 69 22.25 9.21 -15.34
C ILE A 69 20.74 9.29 -15.13
N ILE A 70 19.97 8.44 -15.83
CA ILE A 70 18.50 8.36 -15.70
C ILE A 70 18.11 8.04 -14.26
N VAL A 71 18.79 7.06 -13.64
CA VAL A 71 18.52 6.65 -12.25
C VAL A 71 18.84 7.76 -11.26
N GLN A 72 19.95 8.46 -11.47
CA GLN A 72 20.42 9.51 -10.58
C GLN A 72 19.55 10.77 -10.70
N GLN A 73 19.23 11.24 -11.91
CA GLN A 73 18.32 12.37 -12.12
C GLN A 73 16.91 12.06 -11.59
N GLN A 74 16.41 10.83 -11.78
CA GLN A 74 15.10 10.45 -11.24
C GLN A 74 15.10 10.41 -9.70
N ALA A 75 16.24 10.18 -9.05
CA ALA A 75 16.35 10.30 -7.60
C ALA A 75 16.19 11.76 -7.14
N LEU A 76 16.78 12.73 -7.86
CA LEU A 76 16.57 14.16 -7.63
C LEU A 76 15.11 14.57 -7.88
N LYS A 77 14.50 14.06 -8.96
CA LYS A 77 13.08 14.33 -9.25
C LYS A 77 12.15 13.78 -8.16
N ASP A 78 12.41 12.55 -7.69
CA ASP A 78 11.68 11.97 -6.56
C ASP A 78 11.86 12.84 -5.29
N PHE A 79 13.03 13.47 -5.09
CA PHE A 79 13.30 14.35 -3.94
C PHE A 79 12.55 15.68 -4.04
N ALA A 80 12.61 16.33 -5.21
CA ALA A 80 11.85 17.55 -5.49
C ALA A 80 10.34 17.33 -5.27
N GLN A 81 9.79 16.20 -5.74
CA GLN A 81 8.39 15.85 -5.47
C GLN A 81 8.11 15.65 -3.99
N ALA A 82 9.03 15.04 -3.24
CA ALA A 82 8.86 14.85 -1.80
C ALA A 82 8.88 16.18 -1.03
N LEU A 83 9.68 17.15 -1.48
CA LEU A 83 9.66 18.51 -0.94
C LEU A 83 8.36 19.24 -1.29
N ALA A 84 7.92 19.19 -2.55
CA ALA A 84 6.65 19.78 -2.97
C ALA A 84 5.48 19.24 -2.13
N ASN A 85 5.45 17.93 -1.89
CA ASN A 85 4.45 17.30 -1.04
C ASN A 85 4.54 17.74 0.44
N PHE A 86 5.75 17.99 0.94
CA PHE A 86 5.97 18.50 2.30
C PHE A 86 5.49 19.94 2.44
N PHE A 87 5.88 20.83 1.52
CA PHE A 87 5.42 22.21 1.52
C PHE A 87 3.91 22.33 1.27
N GLY A 88 3.33 21.40 0.50
CA GLY A 88 1.87 21.28 0.33
C GLY A 88 1.15 20.63 1.52
N GLY A 89 1.80 20.36 2.65
CA GLY A 89 1.18 19.83 3.87
C GLY A 89 0.69 18.38 3.79
N THR A 90 0.94 17.67 2.69
CA THR A 90 0.44 16.30 2.48
C THR A 90 1.35 15.23 3.07
N HIS A 91 2.64 15.53 3.22
CA HIS A 91 3.67 14.58 3.66
C HIS A 91 4.63 15.22 4.65
N ARG A 92 5.41 14.39 5.35
CA ARG A 92 6.51 14.85 6.22
C ARG A 92 7.73 15.23 5.38
N ARG A 93 8.59 16.08 5.94
CA ARG A 93 9.87 16.50 5.32
C ARG A 93 10.68 15.28 4.88
N PRO A 94 11.24 15.26 3.66
CA PRO A 94 12.10 14.17 3.22
C PRO A 94 13.35 14.07 4.10
N THR A 95 13.76 12.84 4.39
CA THR A 95 14.93 12.53 5.23
C THR A 95 15.93 11.65 4.49
N TRP A 96 17.12 11.51 5.07
CA TRP A 96 18.19 10.66 4.58
C TRP A 96 17.73 9.22 4.36
N ARG A 97 17.99 8.68 3.17
CA ARG A 97 17.78 7.28 2.81
C ARG A 97 18.93 6.42 3.35
N LYS A 98 18.58 5.26 3.90
CA LYS A 98 19.53 4.30 4.49
C LYS A 98 19.68 3.06 3.61
N ARG A 99 20.88 2.49 3.57
CA ARG A 99 21.14 1.19 2.92
C ARG A 99 20.24 0.11 3.53
N ALA A 100 19.77 -0.80 2.68
CA ALA A 100 18.81 -1.87 2.98
C ALA A 100 17.41 -1.40 3.45
N GLN A 101 17.08 -0.10 3.29
CA GLN A 101 15.76 0.44 3.62
C GLN A 101 15.14 1.14 2.41
N GLY A 102 14.09 0.54 1.84
CA GLY A 102 13.38 1.14 0.71
C GLY A 102 14.23 1.19 -0.57
N GLU A 103 15.04 0.14 -0.80
CA GLU A 103 15.92 0.02 -1.97
C GLU A 103 15.10 -0.08 -3.27
N GLY A 104 15.42 0.80 -4.21
CA GLY A 104 14.81 0.82 -5.53
C GLY A 104 15.06 2.12 -6.27
N PHE A 105 14.80 2.08 -7.57
CA PHE A 105 14.95 3.19 -8.48
C PHE A 105 13.90 3.10 -9.60
N ARG A 106 13.66 4.21 -10.27
CA ARG A 106 12.71 4.31 -11.40
C ARG A 106 13.50 4.51 -12.69
N ILE A 107 13.07 3.82 -13.72
CA ILE A 107 13.51 4.01 -15.11
C ILE A 107 12.36 4.70 -15.86
N VAL A 108 12.69 5.77 -16.57
CA VAL A 108 11.79 6.57 -17.40
C VAL A 108 12.28 6.55 -18.85
N ALA A 109 11.53 7.18 -19.76
CA ALA A 109 11.83 7.22 -21.19
C ALA A 109 11.99 5.81 -21.80
N VAL A 110 11.09 4.91 -21.40
CA VAL A 110 11.06 3.53 -21.88
C VAL A 110 10.65 3.55 -23.35
N LYS A 111 11.47 2.96 -24.22
CA LYS A 111 11.20 2.86 -25.66
C LYS A 111 10.36 1.62 -25.97
N ALA A 112 9.71 1.63 -27.13
CA ALA A 112 9.11 0.43 -27.69
C ALA A 112 10.17 -0.67 -27.77
N GLY A 113 9.88 -1.84 -27.21
CA GLY A 113 10.80 -2.96 -27.11
C GLY A 113 11.58 -3.07 -25.81
N ASP A 114 11.73 -2.02 -24.99
CA ASP A 114 12.48 -2.11 -23.70
C ASP A 114 11.83 -3.04 -22.67
N VAL A 115 10.58 -3.44 -22.91
CA VAL A 115 9.89 -4.52 -22.23
C VAL A 115 9.48 -5.53 -23.30
N ARG A 116 9.89 -6.79 -23.14
CA ARG A 116 9.53 -7.86 -24.08
C ARG A 116 9.12 -9.13 -23.37
N ARG A 117 8.19 -9.86 -23.98
CA ARG A 117 7.86 -11.22 -23.60
C ARG A 117 8.84 -12.16 -24.29
N LEU A 118 9.46 -13.06 -23.52
CA LEU A 118 10.40 -14.06 -24.04
C LEU A 118 9.74 -15.44 -24.20
N SER A 119 8.77 -15.75 -23.33
CA SER A 119 7.99 -16.98 -23.40
C SER A 119 6.65 -16.79 -22.68
N GLY A 120 5.83 -17.85 -22.62
CA GLY A 120 4.53 -17.82 -21.96
C GLY A 120 4.55 -17.25 -20.54
N ASN A 121 5.64 -17.46 -19.78
CA ASN A 121 5.74 -17.06 -18.38
C ASN A 121 7.02 -16.27 -18.03
N VAL A 122 7.79 -15.84 -19.03
CA VAL A 122 9.02 -15.04 -18.86
C VAL A 122 8.96 -13.78 -19.70
N GLY A 123 9.27 -12.65 -19.09
CA GLY A 123 9.61 -11.40 -19.78
C GLY A 123 11.01 -10.94 -19.46
N ALA A 124 11.43 -9.88 -20.13
CA ALA A 124 12.63 -9.13 -19.80
C ALA A 124 12.39 -7.62 -19.90
N VAL A 125 13.07 -6.87 -19.04
CA VAL A 125 13.14 -5.40 -19.10
C VAL A 125 14.58 -4.96 -19.32
N LYS A 126 14.78 -3.91 -20.12
CA LYS A 126 16.10 -3.35 -20.39
C LYS A 126 16.46 -2.30 -19.34
N VAL A 127 17.47 -2.57 -18.52
CA VAL A 127 17.94 -1.65 -17.48
C VAL A 127 19.23 -0.97 -17.96
N PRO A 128 19.31 0.39 -17.97
CA PRO A 128 20.50 1.10 -18.41
C PRO A 128 21.77 0.65 -17.67
N LYS A 129 22.88 0.49 -18.39
CA LYS A 129 24.20 -0.01 -17.91
C LYS A 129 24.21 -1.46 -17.38
N ILE A 130 23.07 -2.15 -17.35
CA ILE A 130 22.95 -3.55 -16.87
C ILE A 130 22.49 -4.50 -18.00
N GLY A 131 21.69 -4.00 -18.94
CA GLY A 131 21.14 -4.79 -20.03
C GLY A 131 19.81 -5.45 -19.67
N TRP A 132 19.55 -6.61 -20.26
CA TRP A 132 18.27 -7.32 -20.12
C TRP A 132 18.17 -8.08 -18.80
N VAL A 133 17.17 -7.73 -17.99
CA VAL A 133 16.87 -8.42 -16.73
C VAL A 133 15.54 -9.15 -16.85
N ARG A 134 15.56 -10.47 -16.62
CA ARG A 134 14.38 -11.33 -16.73
C ARG A 134 13.43 -11.12 -15.56
N PHE A 135 12.14 -11.29 -15.81
CA PHE A 135 11.09 -11.33 -14.80
C PHE A 135 10.04 -12.40 -15.11
N ARG A 136 9.32 -12.85 -14.07
CA ARG A 136 8.18 -13.75 -14.21
C ARG A 136 7.00 -12.99 -14.79
N TRP A 137 6.58 -13.35 -16.00
CA TRP A 137 5.39 -12.81 -16.66
C TRP A 137 4.14 -13.48 -16.08
N SER A 138 3.70 -13.04 -14.90
CA SER A 138 2.57 -13.65 -14.17
C SER A 138 1.21 -13.05 -14.52
N ARG A 139 1.17 -11.96 -15.28
CA ARG A 139 -0.03 -11.22 -15.69
C ARG A 139 0.27 -10.42 -16.95
N THR A 140 -0.76 -10.03 -17.69
CA THR A 140 -0.63 -9.10 -18.82
C THR A 140 0.10 -7.84 -18.38
N VAL A 141 1.10 -7.44 -19.17
CA VAL A 141 1.77 -6.15 -19.05
C VAL A 141 1.10 -5.25 -20.10
N ILE A 142 0.63 -4.09 -19.67
CA ILE A 142 -0.05 -3.12 -20.56
C ILE A 142 0.97 -2.61 -21.58
N ASP A 143 0.55 -2.50 -22.83
CA ASP A 143 1.38 -1.94 -23.90
C ASP A 143 1.67 -0.45 -23.67
N GLY A 144 2.76 0.06 -24.25
CA GLY A 144 3.11 1.48 -24.10
C GLY A 144 3.59 1.88 -22.70
N VAL A 145 4.19 0.96 -21.93
CA VAL A 145 4.82 1.25 -20.63
C VAL A 145 5.76 2.46 -20.75
N LYS A 146 5.40 3.58 -20.11
CA LYS A 146 6.21 4.83 -20.14
C LYS A 146 7.35 4.83 -19.12
N SER A 147 7.16 4.12 -18.01
CA SER A 147 8.16 3.99 -16.95
C SER A 147 7.93 2.73 -16.13
N TYR A 148 8.98 2.29 -15.43
CA TYR A 148 8.86 1.21 -14.46
C TYR A 148 9.78 1.44 -13.26
N ARG A 149 9.41 0.86 -12.12
CA ARG A 149 10.18 0.94 -10.87
C ARG A 149 10.73 -0.42 -10.51
N ILE A 150 12.03 -0.49 -10.30
CA ILE A 150 12.71 -1.67 -9.76
C ILE A 150 12.86 -1.47 -8.26
N THR A 151 12.47 -2.49 -7.47
CA THR A 151 12.55 -2.45 -6.01
C THR A 151 13.09 -3.76 -5.46
N ARG A 152 13.83 -3.66 -4.35
CA ARG A 152 14.23 -4.81 -3.54
C ARG A 152 13.46 -4.80 -2.24
N ASP A 153 12.70 -5.87 -1.98
CA ASP A 153 12.00 -5.98 -0.70
C ASP A 153 12.95 -6.37 0.44
N ARG A 154 12.46 -6.29 1.69
CA ARG A 154 13.24 -6.66 2.88
C ARG A 154 13.58 -8.16 2.95
N ALA A 155 12.92 -9.00 2.16
CA ALA A 155 13.26 -10.42 2.01
C ALA A 155 14.44 -10.64 1.03
N GLY A 156 14.94 -9.57 0.40
CA GLY A 156 16.05 -9.59 -0.55
C GLY A 156 15.61 -9.77 -2.00
N ARG A 157 14.30 -9.76 -2.28
CA ARG A 157 13.73 -10.10 -3.58
C ARG A 157 13.53 -8.87 -4.46
N TRP A 158 14.12 -8.90 -5.65
CA TRP A 158 13.90 -7.93 -6.72
C TRP A 158 12.55 -8.06 -7.40
N HIS A 159 11.96 -6.92 -7.73
CA HIS A 159 10.69 -6.81 -8.43
C HIS A 159 10.68 -5.60 -9.36
N VAL A 160 9.96 -5.72 -10.47
CA VAL A 160 9.65 -4.62 -11.38
C VAL A 160 8.15 -4.30 -11.29
N ALA A 161 7.80 -3.02 -11.26
CA ALA A 161 6.43 -2.56 -11.33
C ALA A 161 6.30 -1.57 -12.49
N PHE A 162 5.46 -1.90 -13.46
CA PHE A 162 5.18 -1.04 -14.60
C PHE A 162 4.21 0.07 -14.19
N ALA A 163 4.51 1.30 -14.57
CA ALA A 163 3.61 2.42 -14.37
C ALA A 163 2.49 2.35 -15.40
N ALA A 164 1.41 1.69 -15.01
CA ALA A 164 0.19 1.63 -15.77
C ALA A 164 -1.00 1.68 -14.80
N ILE A 165 -2.01 2.45 -15.20
CA ILE A 165 -3.31 2.52 -14.53
C ILE A 165 -4.18 1.52 -15.29
N PRO A 166 -4.57 0.39 -14.68
CA PRO A 166 -5.54 -0.49 -15.29
C PRO A 166 -6.87 0.22 -15.45
N GLU A 167 -7.59 -0.09 -16.52
CA GLU A 167 -8.97 0.38 -16.68
C GLU A 167 -9.84 -0.09 -15.52
N PRO A 168 -10.82 0.74 -15.10
CA PRO A 168 -11.86 0.32 -14.18
C PRO A 168 -12.63 -0.92 -14.66
N ILE A 169 -13.24 -1.62 -13.72
CA ILE A 169 -14.20 -2.69 -13.99
C ILE A 169 -15.55 -2.02 -14.30
N PRO A 170 -16.17 -2.32 -15.46
CA PRO A 170 -17.47 -1.77 -15.81
C PRO A 170 -18.55 -2.21 -14.81
N ALA A 171 -19.64 -1.45 -14.76
CA ALA A 171 -20.84 -1.80 -14.02
C ALA A 171 -21.47 -3.07 -14.63
N PRO A 172 -21.98 -4.01 -13.83
CA PRO A 172 -22.75 -5.15 -14.34
C PRO A 172 -24.17 -4.80 -14.77
N ASP A 173 -24.66 -3.60 -14.45
CA ASP A 173 -25.98 -3.07 -14.83
C ASP A 173 -27.16 -3.93 -14.30
N THR A 174 -27.03 -4.45 -13.08
CA THR A 174 -28.03 -5.26 -12.37
C THR A 174 -28.99 -4.47 -11.47
N GLY A 175 -28.66 -3.21 -11.17
CA GLY A 175 -29.30 -2.39 -10.14
C GLY A 175 -28.92 -2.76 -8.70
N GLU A 176 -28.09 -3.79 -8.50
CA GLU A 176 -27.86 -4.34 -7.16
C GLU A 176 -26.85 -3.52 -6.34
N VAL A 177 -27.13 -3.41 -5.05
CA VAL A 177 -26.27 -2.77 -4.05
C VAL A 177 -25.76 -3.83 -3.08
N VAL A 178 -24.49 -3.77 -2.69
CA VAL A 178 -23.96 -4.59 -1.59
C VAL A 178 -23.40 -3.72 -0.48
N GLY A 179 -23.78 -4.02 0.75
CA GLY A 179 -23.17 -3.45 1.95
C GLY A 179 -21.96 -4.26 2.39
N VAL A 180 -20.88 -3.57 2.78
CA VAL A 180 -19.63 -4.18 3.25
C VAL A 180 -19.30 -3.66 4.63
N ASP A 181 -19.64 -4.45 5.65
CA ASP A 181 -19.17 -4.22 7.01
C ASP A 181 -17.71 -4.69 7.17
N ARG A 182 -16.89 -3.96 7.93
CA ARG A 182 -15.46 -4.24 8.09
C ARG A 182 -15.09 -4.36 9.57
N GLY A 183 -14.89 -5.59 10.02
CA GLY A 183 -14.51 -5.93 11.39
C GLY A 183 -13.05 -6.40 11.56
N VAL A 184 -12.62 -6.59 12.81
CA VAL A 184 -11.29 -7.15 13.14
C VAL A 184 -11.32 -8.67 13.29
N ALA A 185 -12.48 -9.23 13.68
CA ALA A 185 -12.71 -10.68 13.71
C ALA A 185 -13.02 -11.19 12.30
N VAL A 186 -13.97 -10.54 11.63
CA VAL A 186 -14.33 -10.77 10.22
C VAL A 186 -13.89 -9.55 9.42
N SER A 187 -12.94 -9.74 8.50
CA SER A 187 -12.30 -8.61 7.82
C SER A 187 -13.23 -7.85 6.86
N ALA A 188 -14.18 -8.55 6.25
CA ALA A 188 -15.30 -7.98 5.51
C ALA A 188 -16.52 -8.93 5.56
N ALA A 189 -17.68 -8.44 5.95
CA ALA A 189 -18.96 -9.14 5.84
C ALA A 189 -19.83 -8.45 4.78
N LEU A 190 -20.37 -9.22 3.85
CA LEU A 190 -21.27 -8.71 2.82
C LEU A 190 -22.73 -8.85 3.27
N SER A 191 -23.60 -7.96 2.80
CA SER A 191 -25.04 -8.03 3.07
C SER A 191 -25.71 -9.29 2.50
N THR A 192 -25.07 -9.92 1.50
CA THR A 192 -25.38 -11.25 0.97
C THR A 192 -25.17 -12.39 1.96
N GLY A 193 -24.48 -12.14 3.08
CA GLY A 193 -24.13 -13.15 4.10
C GLY A 193 -22.71 -13.73 3.97
N GLU A 194 -21.94 -13.32 2.95
CA GLU A 194 -20.57 -13.78 2.75
C GLU A 194 -19.61 -13.19 3.80
N MET A 195 -18.85 -14.06 4.48
CA MET A 195 -17.93 -13.70 5.57
C MET A 195 -16.47 -13.90 5.14
N LEU A 196 -15.72 -12.79 4.96
CA LEU A 196 -14.41 -12.79 4.32
C LEU A 196 -13.30 -12.40 5.31
N ASN A 197 -12.28 -13.24 5.40
CA ASN A 197 -11.20 -13.10 6.37
C ASN A 197 -9.84 -12.85 5.71
N ALA A 198 -9.18 -11.74 6.09
CA ALA A 198 -7.85 -11.44 5.60
C ALA A 198 -6.85 -12.46 6.15
N PRO A 199 -6.05 -13.12 5.28
CA PRO A 199 -5.16 -14.19 5.72
C PRO A 199 -3.98 -13.63 6.54
N GLY A 200 -3.72 -14.29 7.67
CA GLY A 200 -2.56 -14.03 8.53
C GLY A 200 -1.38 -14.98 8.28
N LEU A 201 -0.48 -15.00 9.26
CA LEU A 201 0.47 -16.10 9.42
C LEU A 201 -0.27 -17.34 9.90
N ARG A 202 0.07 -18.51 9.35
CA ARG A 202 -0.42 -19.80 9.87
C ARG A 202 0.25 -20.11 11.20
N ASP A 203 -0.33 -20.99 12.01
CA ASP A 203 0.21 -21.26 13.36
C ASP A 203 1.68 -21.72 13.38
N PRO A 204 2.14 -22.60 12.48
CA PRO A 204 3.57 -22.93 12.38
C PRO A 204 4.45 -21.71 12.06
N GLU A 205 3.93 -20.76 11.26
CA GLU A 205 4.63 -19.53 10.91
C GLU A 205 4.65 -18.53 12.08
N LYS A 206 3.59 -18.48 12.90
CA LYS A 206 3.54 -17.70 14.15
C LYS A 206 4.59 -18.21 15.14
N VAL A 207 4.62 -19.53 15.38
CA VAL A 207 5.62 -20.18 16.25
C VAL A 207 7.04 -19.90 15.75
N ARG A 208 7.27 -20.06 14.44
CA ARG A 208 8.57 -19.76 13.83
C ARG A 208 8.95 -18.28 13.97
N LEU A 209 8.02 -17.35 13.79
CA LEU A 209 8.25 -15.93 13.96
C LEU A 209 8.66 -15.61 15.41
N LEU A 210 7.97 -16.16 16.41
CA LEU A 210 8.30 -15.98 17.82
C LEU A 210 9.71 -16.49 18.13
N ARG A 211 10.07 -17.68 17.64
CA ARG A 211 11.42 -18.26 17.80
C ARG A 211 12.49 -17.34 17.19
N LEU A 212 12.25 -16.81 15.98
CA LEU A 212 13.19 -15.89 15.33
C LEU A 212 13.31 -14.55 16.06
N LEU A 213 12.21 -14.01 16.61
CA LEU A 213 12.24 -12.78 17.41
C LEU A 213 13.05 -12.96 18.70
N ARG A 214 12.88 -14.09 19.41
CA ARG A 214 13.71 -14.44 20.58
C ARG A 214 15.20 -14.55 20.21
N LYS A 215 15.50 -15.22 19.09
CA LYS A 215 16.88 -15.32 18.57
C LYS A 215 17.46 -13.96 18.18
N LEU A 216 16.64 -13.06 17.63
CA LEU A 216 17.04 -11.71 17.25
C LEU A 216 17.41 -10.86 18.47
N ALA A 217 16.64 -10.97 19.56
CA ALA A 217 16.87 -10.22 20.79
C ALA A 217 18.23 -10.57 21.43
N ARG A 218 18.62 -11.84 21.39
CA ARG A 218 19.89 -12.35 21.93
C ARG A 218 21.11 -12.12 21.02
N ALA A 219 20.90 -11.71 19.76
CA ALA A 219 21.98 -11.62 18.78
C ALA A 219 22.75 -10.28 18.88
N LYS A 220 24.09 -10.34 18.94
CA LYS A 220 24.98 -9.16 18.94
C LYS A 220 24.65 -8.22 17.79
N ARG A 221 24.49 -6.92 18.10
CA ARG A 221 24.23 -5.88 17.11
C ARG A 221 25.36 -5.85 16.06
N GLY A 222 25.03 -5.66 14.79
CA GLY A 222 25.99 -5.67 13.68
C GLY A 222 26.42 -7.05 13.17
N SER A 223 26.25 -8.14 13.93
CA SER A 223 26.74 -9.47 13.52
C SER A 223 26.04 -10.04 12.27
N ASN A 224 26.78 -10.81 11.46
CA ASN A 224 26.25 -11.55 10.31
C ASN A 224 25.10 -12.49 10.69
N ARG A 225 25.19 -13.14 11.86
CA ARG A 225 24.13 -14.00 12.42
C ARG A 225 22.84 -13.20 12.66
N ARG A 226 22.94 -11.98 13.21
CA ARG A 226 21.78 -11.08 13.37
C ARG A 226 21.16 -10.72 12.03
N GLY A 227 21.99 -10.46 11.01
CA GLY A 227 21.56 -10.22 9.63
C GLY A 227 20.72 -11.37 9.06
N LYS A 228 21.20 -12.61 9.17
CA LYS A 228 20.49 -13.82 8.73
C LYS A 228 19.12 -13.97 9.41
N VAL A 229 19.04 -13.73 10.72
CA VAL A 229 17.78 -13.79 11.49
C VAL A 229 16.80 -12.71 11.04
N LYS A 230 17.26 -11.46 10.86
CA LYS A 230 16.42 -10.37 10.32
C LYS A 230 15.86 -10.71 8.95
N GLN A 231 16.67 -11.29 8.07
CA GLN A 231 16.23 -11.72 6.75
C GLN A 231 15.18 -12.83 6.83
N ALA A 232 15.33 -13.81 7.72
CA ALA A 232 14.34 -14.85 7.93
C ALA A 232 12.99 -14.29 8.42
N ILE A 233 13.02 -13.34 9.37
CA ILE A 233 11.81 -12.61 9.82
C ILE A 233 11.18 -11.85 8.66
N ALA A 234 11.99 -11.14 7.86
CA ALA A 234 11.52 -10.38 6.71
C ALA A 234 10.84 -11.28 5.66
N LYS A 235 11.34 -12.50 5.43
CA LYS A 235 10.70 -13.48 4.54
C LYS A 235 9.29 -13.87 5.03
N LEU A 236 9.12 -14.14 6.33
CA LEU A 236 7.80 -14.45 6.90
C LEU A 236 6.84 -13.25 6.80
N LYS A 237 7.31 -12.06 7.17
CA LYS A 237 6.49 -10.83 7.09
C LYS A 237 6.14 -10.45 5.66
N ALA A 238 7.03 -10.68 4.70
CA ALA A 238 6.73 -10.46 3.30
C ALA A 238 5.68 -11.44 2.79
N ARG A 239 5.70 -12.71 3.24
CA ARG A 239 4.67 -13.70 2.91
C ARG A 239 3.29 -13.29 3.46
N GLU A 240 3.22 -12.90 4.72
CA GLU A 240 1.99 -12.36 5.35
C GLU A 240 1.44 -11.17 4.54
N THR A 241 2.31 -10.21 4.20
CA THR A 241 1.94 -9.04 3.40
C THR A 241 1.42 -9.43 2.02
N HIS A 242 2.05 -10.41 1.36
CA HIS A 242 1.65 -10.86 0.03
C HIS A 242 0.29 -11.56 0.05
N ARG A 243 0.02 -12.42 1.03
CA ARG A 243 -1.31 -13.07 1.19
C ARG A 243 -2.40 -12.03 1.40
N ARG A 244 -2.16 -11.05 2.26
CA ARG A 244 -3.11 -9.95 2.50
C ARG A 244 -3.36 -9.12 1.24
N LYS A 245 -2.30 -8.81 0.48
CA LYS A 245 -2.44 -8.10 -0.80
C LYS A 245 -3.26 -8.91 -1.81
N ASP A 246 -3.01 -10.21 -1.93
CA ASP A 246 -3.76 -11.11 -2.81
C ASP A 246 -5.25 -11.18 -2.42
N TRP A 247 -5.53 -11.35 -1.12
CA TRP A 247 -6.88 -11.32 -0.58
C TRP A 247 -7.58 -10.00 -0.91
N VAL A 248 -6.96 -8.86 -0.62
CA VAL A 248 -7.55 -7.55 -0.96
C VAL A 248 -7.83 -7.43 -2.45
N GLU A 249 -6.94 -7.89 -3.33
CA GLU A 249 -7.20 -7.85 -4.76
C GLU A 249 -8.42 -8.70 -5.14
N LYS A 250 -8.56 -9.91 -4.62
CA LYS A 250 -9.70 -10.78 -4.92
C LYS A 250 -11.00 -10.21 -4.34
N THR A 251 -11.00 -9.86 -3.05
CA THR A 251 -12.16 -9.33 -2.32
C THR A 251 -12.61 -7.94 -2.81
N SER A 252 -11.76 -7.20 -3.54
CA SER A 252 -12.21 -5.97 -4.22
C SER A 252 -12.61 -6.18 -5.67
N THR A 253 -12.08 -7.21 -6.34
CA THR A 253 -12.48 -7.51 -7.73
C THR A 253 -13.86 -8.15 -7.78
N ASP A 254 -14.15 -9.06 -6.85
CA ASP A 254 -15.38 -9.84 -6.87
C ASP A 254 -16.65 -8.96 -6.71
N PRO A 255 -16.79 -8.12 -5.66
CA PRO A 255 -17.92 -7.21 -5.55
C PRO A 255 -18.00 -6.20 -6.71
N ALA A 256 -16.86 -5.70 -7.19
CA ALA A 256 -16.81 -4.76 -8.32
C ALA A 256 -17.35 -5.34 -9.63
N ARG A 257 -17.36 -6.67 -9.78
CA ARG A 257 -17.94 -7.36 -10.94
C ARG A 257 -19.42 -7.71 -10.76
N ARG A 258 -19.91 -7.77 -9.52
CA ARG A 258 -21.23 -8.31 -9.17
C ARG A 258 -22.28 -7.24 -8.92
N PHE A 259 -21.91 -6.11 -8.33
CA PHE A 259 -22.87 -5.13 -7.80
C PHE A 259 -22.62 -3.74 -8.34
N ASP A 260 -23.63 -3.04 -8.84
CA ASP A 260 -23.48 -1.68 -9.37
C ASP A 260 -23.05 -0.67 -8.32
N MET A 261 -23.49 -0.83 -7.08
CA MET A 261 -23.08 0.02 -5.97
C MET A 261 -22.52 -0.81 -4.82
N ILE A 262 -21.40 -0.33 -4.24
CA ILE A 262 -20.74 -0.97 -3.12
C ILE A 262 -20.71 0.03 -1.96
N ALA A 263 -21.48 -0.25 -0.93
CA ALA A 263 -21.60 0.58 0.26
C ALA A 263 -20.61 0.13 1.33
N VAL A 264 -19.87 1.09 1.89
CA VAL A 264 -18.91 0.88 2.99
C VAL A 264 -19.12 1.97 4.03
N GLU A 265 -18.81 1.69 5.28
CA GLU A 265 -18.77 2.74 6.30
C GLU A 265 -17.67 3.77 6.03
N ASP A 266 -17.91 5.03 6.38
CA ASP A 266 -16.88 6.08 6.37
C ASP A 266 -16.01 6.06 7.64
N LEU A 267 -15.38 4.92 7.89
CA LEU A 267 -14.48 4.75 9.03
C LEU A 267 -13.29 5.70 8.92
N LYS A 268 -13.07 6.51 9.96
CA LYS A 268 -11.89 7.39 10.08
C LYS A 268 -10.66 6.58 10.50
N ILE A 269 -10.23 5.64 9.65
CA ILE A 269 -9.18 4.63 9.92
C ILE A 269 -7.87 5.28 10.40
N ARG A 270 -7.49 6.44 9.84
CA ARG A 270 -6.28 7.17 10.28
C ARG A 270 -6.36 7.51 11.77
N ASN A 271 -7.49 8.07 12.21
CA ASN A 271 -7.73 8.43 13.60
C ASN A 271 -7.82 7.17 14.48
N MET A 272 -8.49 6.12 13.98
CA MET A 272 -8.63 4.85 14.70
C MET A 272 -7.30 4.11 14.90
N THR A 273 -6.34 4.30 14.00
CA THR A 273 -5.01 3.67 14.05
C THR A 273 -3.92 4.58 14.61
N THR A 274 -4.27 5.79 15.07
CA THR A 274 -3.37 6.67 15.79
C THR A 274 -2.82 5.97 17.04
N SER A 275 -1.53 6.18 17.30
CA SER A 275 -0.86 5.59 18.45
C SER A 275 -1.33 6.27 19.73
N ALA A 276 -1.69 5.49 20.75
CA ALA A 276 -1.98 6.02 22.10
C ALA A 276 -0.70 6.32 22.89
N LYS A 277 0.29 6.97 22.26
CA LYS A 277 1.53 7.33 22.98
C LYS A 277 1.23 8.31 24.09
N GLY A 278 1.77 8.04 25.27
CA GLY A 278 2.07 9.08 26.26
C GLY A 278 3.56 9.43 26.21
N THR A 279 3.96 10.45 26.97
CA THR A 279 5.37 10.77 27.21
C THR A 279 5.91 9.94 28.38
N ILE A 280 7.19 10.13 28.72
CA ILE A 280 7.75 9.55 29.95
C ILE A 280 7.11 10.21 31.17
N GLU A 281 6.82 11.51 31.11
CA GLU A 281 6.17 12.26 32.20
C GLU A 281 4.66 11.98 32.31
N ALA A 282 3.99 11.66 31.20
CA ALA A 282 2.56 11.36 31.15
C ALA A 282 2.30 10.07 30.34
N PRO A 283 2.50 8.88 30.94
CA PRO A 283 2.29 7.62 30.24
C PRO A 283 0.82 7.47 29.80
N GLY A 284 0.63 7.02 28.56
CA GLY A 284 -0.71 6.83 28.00
C GLY A 284 -1.46 5.72 28.72
N ARG A 285 -2.79 5.84 28.80
CA ARG A 285 -3.65 4.74 29.29
C ARG A 285 -3.91 3.74 28.17
N ASN A 286 -3.98 2.45 28.52
CA ASN A 286 -4.33 1.35 27.59
C ASN A 286 -3.46 1.25 26.31
N VAL A 287 -2.21 1.74 26.34
CA VAL A 287 -1.31 1.77 25.17
C VAL A 287 -1.14 0.39 24.53
N ARG A 288 -0.97 -0.66 25.35
CA ARG A 288 -0.79 -2.04 24.86
C ARG A 288 -2.04 -2.57 24.17
N GLN A 289 -3.22 -2.34 24.76
CA GLN A 289 -4.51 -2.75 24.19
C GLN A 289 -4.75 -2.00 22.87
N LYS A 290 -4.57 -0.68 22.85
CA LYS A 290 -4.68 0.14 21.63
C LYS A 290 -3.70 -0.29 20.55
N ALA A 291 -2.44 -0.55 20.89
CA ALA A 291 -1.46 -1.06 19.95
C ALA A 291 -1.85 -2.45 19.40
N GLY A 292 -2.50 -3.29 20.22
CA GLY A 292 -3.12 -4.54 19.80
C GLY A 292 -4.23 -4.31 18.77
N LEU A 293 -5.19 -3.46 19.08
CA LEU A 293 -6.30 -3.11 18.18
C LEU A 293 -5.79 -2.51 16.86
N ASN A 294 -4.84 -1.58 16.91
CA ASN A 294 -4.24 -1.00 15.72
C ASN A 294 -3.60 -2.07 14.82
N ARG A 295 -2.91 -3.06 15.42
CA ARG A 295 -2.36 -4.19 14.65
C ARG A 295 -3.45 -5.03 14.01
N SER A 296 -4.55 -5.31 14.72
CA SER A 296 -5.68 -6.08 14.20
C SER A 296 -6.38 -5.35 13.05
N ILE A 297 -6.65 -4.04 13.18
CA ILE A 297 -7.22 -3.21 12.10
C ILE A 297 -6.32 -3.24 10.86
N MET A 298 -5.01 -3.08 11.05
CA MET A 298 -4.03 -3.13 9.94
C MET A 298 -3.88 -4.54 9.34
N ALA A 299 -4.18 -5.58 10.13
CA ALA A 299 -4.21 -6.96 9.66
C ALA A 299 -5.44 -7.25 8.80
N ALA A 300 -6.59 -6.69 9.18
CA ALA A 300 -7.87 -6.80 8.47
C ALA A 300 -7.93 -5.97 7.16
N ALA A 301 -6.93 -5.13 6.90
CA ALA A 301 -6.74 -4.42 5.63
C ALA A 301 -7.86 -3.45 5.21
N TRP A 302 -8.67 -2.94 6.15
CA TRP A 302 -9.86 -2.12 5.87
C TRP A 302 -9.63 -0.99 4.87
N GLY A 303 -8.59 -0.19 5.09
CA GLY A 303 -8.29 0.96 4.22
C GLY A 303 -7.79 0.54 2.84
N ARG A 304 -7.07 -0.59 2.75
CA ARG A 304 -6.57 -1.09 1.47
C ARG A 304 -7.69 -1.70 0.64
N LEU A 305 -8.66 -2.36 1.28
CA LEU A 305 -9.85 -2.87 0.61
C LEU A 305 -10.65 -1.75 -0.05
N VAL A 306 -11.02 -0.72 0.70
CA VAL A 306 -11.77 0.44 0.15
C VAL A 306 -10.97 1.15 -0.92
N GLN A 307 -9.67 1.39 -0.71
CA GLN A 307 -8.83 2.00 -1.74
C GLN A 307 -8.81 1.18 -3.04
N ARG A 308 -8.82 -0.15 -2.97
CA ARG A 308 -8.83 -1.00 -4.18
C ARG A 308 -10.20 -1.07 -4.83
N LEU A 309 -11.28 -1.03 -4.05
CA LEU A 309 -12.64 -0.86 -4.54
C LEU A 309 -12.78 0.46 -5.30
N GLU A 310 -12.36 1.60 -4.72
CA GLU A 310 -12.37 2.92 -5.38
C GLU A 310 -11.58 2.95 -6.71
N HIS A 311 -10.47 2.19 -6.79
CA HIS A 311 -9.70 2.09 -8.03
C HIS A 311 -10.34 1.19 -9.09
N LYS A 312 -11.13 0.19 -8.68
CA LYS A 312 -11.72 -0.80 -9.59
C LYS A 312 -13.12 -0.40 -10.02
N ALA A 313 -13.89 0.23 -9.15
CA ALA A 313 -15.25 0.68 -9.39
C ALA A 313 -15.36 2.17 -8.99
N PRO A 314 -14.63 3.08 -9.68
CA PRO A 314 -14.73 4.51 -9.42
C PRO A 314 -16.16 4.99 -9.65
N GLY A 315 -16.65 5.87 -8.78
CA GLY A 315 -18.03 6.37 -8.84
C GLY A 315 -19.08 5.43 -8.22
N ARG A 316 -18.74 4.16 -8.00
CA ARG A 316 -19.65 3.11 -7.49
C ARG A 316 -19.50 2.80 -6.00
N ILE A 317 -18.70 3.60 -5.28
CA ILE A 317 -18.45 3.40 -3.84
C ILE A 317 -19.25 4.41 -3.04
N ALA A 318 -20.25 3.95 -2.29
CA ALA A 318 -21.02 4.76 -1.35
C ALA A 318 -20.38 4.69 0.04
N LYS A 319 -20.01 5.84 0.60
CA LYS A 319 -19.54 5.93 1.99
C LYS A 319 -20.70 6.38 2.88
N VAL A 320 -21.09 5.53 3.81
CA VAL A 320 -22.21 5.79 4.74
C VAL A 320 -21.71 6.09 6.14
N ASN A 321 -22.51 6.79 6.94
CA ASN A 321 -22.19 7.02 8.35
C ASN A 321 -22.21 5.68 9.10
N ALA A 322 -21.16 5.39 9.87
CA ALA A 322 -21.05 4.18 10.68
C ALA A 322 -21.91 4.22 11.96
N ALA A 323 -22.51 5.37 12.29
CA ALA A 323 -23.30 5.50 13.50
C ALA A 323 -24.52 4.56 13.48
N PHE A 324 -24.66 3.76 14.53
CA PHE A 324 -25.79 2.85 14.79
C PHE A 324 -26.00 1.71 13.78
N THR A 325 -25.15 1.56 12.76
CA THR A 325 -25.23 0.48 11.75
C THR A 325 -25.24 -0.91 12.38
N SER A 326 -24.47 -1.11 13.46
CA SER A 326 -24.40 -2.39 14.16
C SER A 326 -25.49 -2.61 15.22
N GLN A 327 -26.33 -1.61 15.50
CA GLN A 327 -27.38 -1.66 16.55
C GLN A 327 -28.79 -1.56 15.95
N ARG A 328 -28.90 -1.04 14.73
CA ARG A 328 -30.14 -1.00 13.97
C ARG A 328 -30.54 -2.40 13.52
N CYS A 329 -31.80 -2.77 13.66
CA CYS A 329 -32.30 -3.98 13.02
C CYS A 329 -32.50 -3.73 11.52
N SER A 330 -31.91 -4.56 10.67
CA SER A 330 -32.10 -4.46 9.21
C SER A 330 -33.51 -4.82 8.74
N ALA A 331 -34.30 -5.54 9.55
CA ALA A 331 -35.69 -5.90 9.22
C ALA A 331 -36.71 -4.81 9.61
N CYS A 332 -36.64 -4.26 10.83
CA CYS A 332 -37.64 -3.29 11.31
C CYS A 332 -37.11 -1.86 11.52
N GLY A 333 -35.80 -1.63 11.37
CA GLY A 333 -35.20 -0.29 11.47
C GLY A 333 -35.00 0.26 12.89
N ILE A 334 -35.47 -0.42 13.93
CA ILE A 334 -35.29 0.01 15.32
C ILE A 334 -33.82 -0.09 15.73
N VAL A 335 -33.33 0.96 16.40
CA VAL A 335 -31.97 1.01 16.96
C VAL A 335 -32.02 0.61 18.42
N ASP A 336 -31.31 -0.46 18.77
CA ASP A 336 -31.22 -0.93 20.14
C ASP A 336 -29.87 -1.57 20.42
N ALA A 337 -29.10 -0.97 21.33
CA ALA A 337 -27.78 -1.47 21.71
C ALA A 337 -27.82 -2.89 22.28
N LYS A 338 -28.91 -3.28 22.96
CA LYS A 338 -29.06 -4.62 23.55
C LYS A 338 -29.45 -5.67 22.52
N SER A 339 -29.82 -5.28 21.29
CA SER A 339 -30.10 -6.24 20.20
C SER A 339 -28.83 -6.88 19.64
N ARG A 340 -27.64 -6.30 19.91
CA ARG A 340 -26.35 -6.95 19.68
C ARG A 340 -25.94 -7.73 20.92
N GLU A 341 -26.31 -9.01 20.97
CA GLU A 341 -26.03 -9.90 22.10
C GLU A 341 -24.54 -10.24 22.21
N SER A 342 -23.86 -10.40 21.06
CA SER A 342 -22.44 -10.76 21.02
C SER A 342 -21.70 -10.11 19.84
N GLN A 343 -20.41 -10.44 19.66
CA GLN A 343 -19.69 -10.05 18.45
C GLN A 343 -20.29 -10.70 17.20
N ALA A 344 -20.84 -11.91 17.32
CA ALA A 344 -21.37 -12.69 16.22
C ALA A 344 -22.90 -12.69 16.14
N ASP A 345 -23.61 -12.44 17.23
CA ASP A 345 -25.06 -12.64 17.31
C ASP A 345 -25.82 -11.32 17.42
N PHE A 346 -26.84 -11.19 16.60
CA PHE A 346 -27.81 -10.10 16.65
C PHE A 346 -29.21 -10.68 16.75
N ARG A 347 -29.99 -10.19 17.71
CA ARG A 347 -31.40 -10.54 17.92
C ARG A 347 -32.18 -9.27 18.24
N CYS A 348 -33.07 -8.87 17.34
CA CYS A 348 -33.92 -7.72 17.55
C CYS A 348 -34.95 -8.03 18.64
N ARG A 349 -34.96 -7.22 19.71
CA ARG A 349 -35.93 -7.35 20.81
C ARG A 349 -37.33 -6.86 20.48
N SER A 350 -37.52 -6.17 19.35
CA SER A 350 -38.83 -5.66 18.92
C SER A 350 -39.54 -6.59 17.93
N CYS A 351 -38.86 -7.07 16.88
CA CYS A 351 -39.48 -7.91 15.86
C CYS A 351 -39.00 -9.37 15.87
N GLY A 352 -38.11 -9.75 16.79
CA GLY A 352 -37.58 -11.11 16.90
C GLY A 352 -36.56 -11.52 15.84
N TYR A 353 -36.30 -10.68 14.83
CA TYR A 353 -35.32 -10.96 13.76
C TYR A 353 -33.94 -11.28 14.33
N ALA A 354 -33.36 -12.41 13.92
CA ALA A 354 -32.05 -12.86 14.37
C ALA A 354 -31.14 -13.23 13.19
N CYS A 355 -29.88 -12.84 13.26
CA CYS A 355 -28.85 -13.21 12.30
C CYS A 355 -27.45 -12.94 12.85
N ASN A 356 -26.43 -13.13 12.02
CA ASN A 356 -25.09 -12.70 12.37
C ASN A 356 -24.99 -11.16 12.46
N ALA A 357 -24.33 -10.66 13.51
CA ALA A 357 -24.23 -9.22 13.77
C ALA A 357 -23.51 -8.43 12.67
N ASP A 358 -22.46 -8.99 12.06
CA ASP A 358 -21.73 -8.32 10.98
C ASP A 358 -22.56 -8.33 9.68
N VAL A 359 -23.35 -9.38 9.44
CA VAL A 359 -24.31 -9.43 8.31
C VAL A 359 -25.45 -8.43 8.50
N ASN A 360 -25.99 -8.29 9.71
CA ASN A 360 -26.98 -7.26 10.02
C ASN A 360 -26.42 -5.85 9.76
N ALA A 361 -25.19 -5.59 10.22
CA ALA A 361 -24.52 -4.33 9.98
C ALA A 361 -24.31 -4.07 8.48
N ALA A 362 -23.88 -5.08 7.72
CA ALA A 362 -23.73 -5.00 6.27
C ALA A 362 -25.06 -4.67 5.56
N ARG A 363 -26.18 -5.29 5.96
CA ARG A 363 -27.51 -4.97 5.43
C ARG A 363 -27.93 -3.53 5.75
N ASN A 364 -27.66 -3.04 6.96
CA ASN A 364 -27.92 -1.64 7.29
C ASN A 364 -27.07 -0.66 6.47
N ILE A 365 -25.81 -1.02 6.17
CA ILE A 365 -24.92 -0.23 5.32
C ILE A 365 -25.46 -0.16 3.87
N GLU A 366 -25.97 -1.27 3.36
CA GLU A 366 -26.64 -1.34 2.05
C GLU A 366 -27.87 -0.43 2.00
N LEU A 367 -28.78 -0.57 2.97
CA LEU A 367 -30.02 0.23 3.07
C LEU A 367 -29.71 1.73 3.16
N ALA A 368 -28.71 2.11 3.96
CA ALA A 368 -28.28 3.51 4.09
C ALA A 368 -27.76 4.09 2.77
N ALA A 369 -27.12 3.28 1.92
CA ALA A 369 -26.71 3.71 0.60
C ALA A 369 -27.90 3.84 -0.36
N GLY A 370 -28.86 2.92 -0.33
CA GLY A 370 -30.10 3.00 -1.12
C GLY A 370 -30.82 4.33 -0.88
N HIS A 371 -31.05 4.70 0.39
CA HIS A 371 -31.65 5.99 0.74
C HIS A 371 -30.84 7.21 0.27
N ALA A 372 -29.50 7.12 0.29
CA ALA A 372 -28.63 8.20 -0.15
C ALA A 372 -28.55 8.37 -1.67
N VAL A 373 -28.82 7.30 -2.43
CA VAL A 373 -28.87 7.31 -3.91
C VAL A 373 -30.21 7.88 -4.38
N SER A 374 -31.33 7.45 -3.79
CA SER A 374 -32.66 8.00 -4.10
C SER A 374 -32.77 9.51 -3.83
N ALA A 375 -31.95 10.05 -2.92
CA ALA A 375 -31.90 11.48 -2.63
C ALA A 375 -31.00 12.32 -3.57
N ARG A 376 -30.32 11.70 -4.55
CA ARG A 376 -29.20 12.34 -5.30
C ARG A 376 -29.24 12.18 -6.81
N GLU A 377 -30.39 11.95 -7.44
CA GLU A 377 -30.49 11.81 -8.90
C GLU A 377 -29.82 12.99 -9.64
N GLY A 378 -28.68 12.68 -10.30
CA GLY A 378 -27.86 13.60 -11.09
C GLY A 378 -26.54 12.93 -11.52
N PRO A 379 -26.13 12.99 -12.80
CA PRO A 379 -24.98 12.24 -13.30
C PRO A 379 -23.66 12.81 -12.76
N ARG A 380 -22.81 11.94 -12.20
CA ARG A 380 -21.46 12.32 -11.72
C ARG A 380 -20.42 12.10 -12.81
N VAL A 381 -19.96 13.19 -13.40
CA VAL A 381 -18.80 13.21 -14.31
C VAL A 381 -17.53 12.91 -13.52
N ALA A 382 -16.76 11.91 -13.98
CA ALA A 382 -15.47 11.55 -13.41
C ALA A 382 -14.41 12.61 -13.79
N GLY A 383 -13.83 13.28 -12.79
CA GLY A 383 -12.70 14.20 -13.01
C GLY A 383 -11.40 13.48 -13.43
N PRO A 384 -10.48 14.16 -14.13
CA PRO A 384 -9.28 13.54 -14.68
C PRO A 384 -8.30 13.10 -13.57
N MET A 385 -7.94 11.82 -13.55
CA MET A 385 -7.02 11.25 -12.57
C MET A 385 -5.61 11.08 -13.16
N HIS A 386 -4.85 12.16 -13.27
CA HIS A 386 -3.39 12.05 -13.38
C HIS A 386 -2.82 11.65 -12.01
N ARG A 387 -2.46 10.37 -11.85
CA ARG A 387 -1.77 9.88 -10.64
C ARG A 387 -0.43 9.26 -10.97
N GLU A 388 0.63 9.92 -10.51
CA GLU A 388 1.98 9.38 -10.53
C GLU A 388 2.19 8.27 -9.48
N PRO A 389 3.16 7.35 -9.69
CA PRO A 389 3.49 6.29 -8.74
C PRO A 389 4.06 6.84 -7.41
N GLN A 390 3.19 7.19 -6.48
CA GLN A 390 3.59 7.48 -5.11
C GLN A 390 4.16 6.21 -4.44
N ARG A 391 5.13 6.42 -3.55
CA ARG A 391 5.63 5.37 -2.66
C ARG A 391 4.43 4.81 -1.89
N ASP A 392 4.11 3.53 -2.09
CA ASP A 392 3.42 2.73 -1.07
C ASP A 392 4.14 3.06 0.25
N LEU A 393 3.52 3.87 1.11
CA LEU A 393 4.01 4.22 2.44
C LEU A 393 4.00 2.94 3.29
N LEU A 394 4.98 2.08 3.07
CA LEU A 394 5.45 1.12 4.06
C LEU A 394 6.36 1.87 5.05
N LEU A 395 5.79 2.88 5.70
CA LEU A 395 6.26 3.40 6.98
C LEU A 395 5.16 3.12 8.00
N VAL A 396 5.03 1.84 8.34
CA VAL A 396 4.54 1.45 9.66
C VAL A 396 5.69 0.68 10.29
N GLY A 397 6.54 1.45 10.95
CA GLY A 397 7.27 1.01 12.13
C GLY A 397 6.52 1.53 13.33
#